data_AF-A0A2V6WWR1-F1
#
_entry.id   AF-A0A2V6WWR1-F1
#
_cell.length_a   1.000
_cell.length_b   1.000
_cell.length_c   1.000
_cell.angle_alpha   90.00
_cell.angle_beta   90.00
_cell.angle_gamma   90.00
#
_symmetry.space_group_name_H-M   'P 1'
#
loop_
_entity.id
_entity.type
_entity.pdbx_description
1 polymer ?
#
loop_
_entity_poly.entity_id
_entity_poly.type
_entity_poly.pdbx_seq_one_letter_code
_entity_poly.pdbx_strand_id
1 'polypeptide(L)'
;GVDVFFIGSGDLSQSMGYTGQQAHPDVQEMMERGVQIITGAGRIAGCSCPDNLIPKFLSLGVQYFHGSVGRLLQQSSVAYLQTVRQSAANAGK
;
A
#
# COMPACT_ATOMS: atom_id res chain seq x y z
N GLY A 1 -26.69 0.40 -2.78
CA GLY A 1 -26.16 -0.61 -3.72
C GLY A 1 -24.78 -1.00 -3.24
N VAL A 2 -23.88 -1.47 -4.12
CA VAL A 2 -22.44 -1.56 -3.82
C VAL A 2 -21.76 -0.28 -4.29
N ASP A 3 -21.08 0.41 -3.38
CA ASP A 3 -20.49 1.73 -3.65
C ASP A 3 -18.99 1.64 -3.99
N VAL A 4 -18.26 0.75 -3.31
CA VAL A 4 -16.81 0.58 -3.45
C VAL A 4 -16.46 -0.87 -3.74
N PHE A 5 -15.53 -1.08 -4.67
CA PHE A 5 -14.85 -2.35 -4.89
C PHE A 5 -13.39 -2.22 -4.48
N PHE A 6 -12.93 -3.11 -3.62
CA PHE A 6 -11.60 -3.04 -3.02
C PHE A 6 -10.71 -4.19 -3.47
N ILE A 7 -9.47 -3.88 -3.87
CA ILE A 7 -8.46 -4.87 -4.24
C ILE A 7 -7.40 -4.95 -3.14
N GLY A 8 -7.36 -6.09 -2.45
CA GLY A 8 -6.32 -6.41 -1.47
C GLY A 8 -5.05 -6.90 -2.17
N SER A 9 -4.01 -6.08 -2.26
CA SER A 9 -2.78 -6.47 -2.98
C SER A 9 -2.06 -7.67 -2.37
N GLY A 10 -2.12 -7.85 -1.05
CA GLY A 10 -1.53 -9.01 -0.37
C GLY A 10 -2.24 -10.32 -0.70
N ASP A 11 -3.58 -10.34 -0.61
CA ASP A 11 -4.39 -11.52 -0.93
C ASP A 11 -4.33 -11.83 -2.43
N LEU A 12 -4.30 -10.80 -3.28
CA LEU A 12 -4.13 -10.94 -4.71
C LEU A 12 -2.77 -11.56 -5.04
N SER A 13 -1.68 -11.03 -4.48
CA SER A 13 -0.34 -11.55 -4.76
C SER A 13 -0.21 -12.99 -4.29
N GLN A 14 -0.78 -13.34 -3.13
CA GLN A 14 -0.85 -14.73 -2.65
C GLN A 14 -1.63 -15.62 -3.62
N SER A 15 -2.81 -15.19 -4.06
CA SER A 15 -3.66 -15.94 -5.00
C SER A 15 -2.99 -16.16 -6.36
N MET A 16 -2.10 -15.25 -6.76
CA MET A 16 -1.32 -15.34 -7.99
C MET A 16 0.01 -16.13 -7.83
N GLY A 17 0.32 -16.64 -6.64
CA GLY A 17 1.57 -17.36 -6.36
C GLY A 17 2.76 -16.46 -5.99
N TYR A 18 2.56 -15.15 -5.91
CA TYR A 18 3.54 -14.12 -5.54
C TYR A 18 3.40 -13.71 -4.06
N THR A 19 3.37 -14.68 -3.15
CA THR A 19 3.17 -14.42 -1.71
C THR A 19 4.22 -13.41 -1.19
N GLY A 20 3.75 -12.32 -0.58
CA GLY A 20 4.62 -11.25 -0.07
C GLY A 20 5.27 -10.34 -1.14
N GLN A 21 4.93 -10.52 -2.42
CA GLN A 21 5.51 -9.78 -3.55
C GLN A 21 4.44 -8.91 -4.24
N GLN A 22 3.81 -7.99 -3.51
CA GLN A 22 2.75 -7.12 -4.03
C GLN A 22 3.23 -6.18 -5.15
N ALA A 23 4.53 -5.89 -5.21
CA ALA A 23 5.16 -5.06 -6.24
C ALA A 23 5.61 -5.86 -7.48
N HIS A 24 5.35 -7.17 -7.54
CA HIS A 24 5.67 -7.99 -8.71
C HIS A 24 4.97 -7.44 -9.97
N PRO A 25 5.62 -7.37 -11.15
CA PRO A 25 5.05 -6.80 -12.37
C PRO A 25 3.66 -7.35 -12.71
N ASP A 26 3.49 -8.67 -12.68
CA ASP A 26 2.22 -9.31 -13.02
C ASP A 26 1.11 -8.97 -12.01
N VAL A 27 1.44 -8.83 -10.73
CA VAL A 27 0.48 -8.39 -9.69
C VAL A 27 0.09 -6.94 -9.94
N GLN A 28 1.05 -6.09 -10.32
CA GLN A 28 0.78 -4.69 -10.65
C GLN A 28 -0.12 -4.56 -11.88
N GLU A 29 0.13 -5.32 -12.94
CA GLU A 29 -0.72 -5.34 -14.15
C GLU A 29 -2.15 -5.77 -13.80
N MET A 30 -2.31 -6.79 -12.95
CA MET A 30 -3.62 -7.25 -12.51
C MET A 30 -4.35 -6.20 -11.66
N MET A 31 -3.63 -5.52 -10.77
CA MET A 31 -4.18 -4.41 -9.99
C MET A 31 -4.66 -3.27 -10.90
N GLU A 32 -3.86 -2.87 -11.89
CA GLU A 32 -4.21 -1.83 -12.86
C GLU A 32 -5.47 -2.19 -13.65
N ARG A 33 -5.52 -3.42 -14.16
CA ARG A 33 -6.69 -3.95 -14.87
C ARG A 33 -7.93 -3.94 -13.98
N GLY A 34 -7.80 -4.36 -12.71
CA GLY A 34 -8.90 -4.34 -11.75
C GLY A 34 -9.44 -2.94 -11.51
N VAL A 35 -8.55 -1.96 -11.31
CA VAL A 35 -8.93 -0.55 -11.14
C VAL A 35 -9.67 -0.04 -12.39
N GLN A 36 -9.16 -0.30 -13.59
CA GLN A 36 -9.80 0.11 -14.86
C GLN A 36 -11.19 -0.48 -15.04
N ILE A 37 -11.39 -1.75 -14.67
CA ILE A 37 -12.72 -2.40 -14.73
C ILE A 37 -13.70 -1.71 -13.77
N ILE A 38 -13.28 -1.46 -12.53
CA ILE A 38 -14.12 -0.86 -11.50
C ILE A 38 -14.51 0.57 -11.89
N THR A 39 -13.52 1.40 -12.26
CA THR A 39 -13.75 2.80 -12.64
C THR A 39 -14.53 2.91 -13.95
N GLY A 40 -14.24 2.04 -14.93
CA GLY A 40 -14.99 1.94 -16.19
C GLY A 40 -16.46 1.55 -16.00
N ALA A 41 -16.79 0.82 -14.93
CA ALA A 41 -18.17 0.53 -14.53
C ALA A 41 -18.85 1.68 -13.76
N GLY A 42 -18.21 2.83 -13.60
CA GLY A 42 -18.72 3.97 -12.83
C GLY A 42 -18.75 3.73 -11.31
N ARG A 43 -17.92 2.81 -10.81
CA ARG A 43 -17.81 2.47 -9.39
C ARG A 43 -16.51 2.99 -8.78
N ILE A 44 -16.47 3.10 -7.46
CA ILE A 44 -15.30 3.59 -6.74
C ILE A 44 -14.32 2.44 -6.54
N ALA A 45 -13.09 2.61 -7.02
CA ALA A 45 -11.99 1.69 -6.76
C ALA A 45 -11.29 2.04 -5.44
N GLY A 46 -11.02 1.00 -4.65
CA GLY A 46 -10.16 1.05 -3.48
C GLY A 46 -9.04 0.01 -3.55
N CYS A 47 -7.92 0.26 -2.88
CA CYS A 47 -6.85 -0.74 -2.78
C CYS A 47 -6.02 -0.65 -1.49
N SER A 48 -5.37 -1.74 -1.13
CA SER A 48 -4.18 -1.72 -0.28
C SER A 48 -2.94 -1.78 -1.18
N CYS A 49 -1.93 -0.97 -0.91
CA CYS A 49 -0.65 -1.02 -1.60
C CYS A 49 0.48 -0.51 -0.69
N PRO A 50 1.74 -0.86 -1.00
CA PRO A 50 2.91 -0.16 -0.47
C PRO A 50 2.85 1.36 -0.70
N ASP A 51 3.37 2.14 0.25
CA ASP A 51 3.28 3.62 0.24
C ASP A 51 3.85 4.25 -1.04
N ASN A 52 4.94 3.68 -1.58
CA ASN A 52 5.56 4.16 -2.80
C ASN A 52 4.71 3.98 -4.07
N LEU A 53 3.65 3.16 -4.01
CA LEU A 53 2.72 2.93 -5.12
C LEU A 53 1.43 3.77 -5.00
N ILE A 54 1.24 4.51 -3.91
CA ILE A 54 0.08 5.39 -3.73
C ILE A 54 -0.06 6.39 -4.89
N PRO A 55 1.00 7.12 -5.34
CA PRO A 55 0.85 8.08 -6.44
C PRO A 55 0.37 7.45 -7.74
N LYS A 56 0.82 6.22 -8.03
CA LYS A 56 0.42 5.45 -9.21
C LYS A 56 -1.05 5.06 -9.15
N PHE A 57 -1.51 4.47 -8.04
CA PHE A 57 -2.91 4.06 -7.93
C PHE A 57 -3.86 5.26 -7.85
N LEU A 58 -3.41 6.36 -7.27
CA LEU A 58 -4.16 7.62 -7.26
C LEU A 58 -4.33 8.16 -8.69
N SER A 59 -3.28 8.14 -9.53
CA SER A 59 -3.38 8.59 -10.93
C SER A 59 -4.27 7.68 -11.81
N LEU A 60 -4.45 6.42 -11.41
CA LEU A 60 -5.37 5.47 -12.04
C LEU A 60 -6.83 5.63 -11.60
N GLY A 61 -7.12 6.54 -10.66
CA GLY A 61 -8.49 6.84 -10.21
C GLY A 61 -8.94 6.10 -8.95
N VAL A 62 -8.03 5.46 -8.21
CA VAL A 62 -8.34 4.92 -6.87
C VAL A 62 -8.63 6.07 -5.90
N GLN A 63 -9.73 5.96 -5.15
CA GLN A 63 -10.17 6.99 -4.20
C GLN A 63 -10.17 6.51 -2.75
N TYR A 64 -10.07 5.19 -2.53
CA TYR A 64 -10.10 4.60 -1.19
C TYR A 64 -8.82 3.80 -0.93
N PHE A 65 -7.99 4.28 -0.03
CA PHE A 65 -6.75 3.62 0.38
C PHE A 65 -6.87 3.08 1.80
N HIS A 66 -6.43 1.84 2.00
CA HIS A 66 -6.36 1.22 3.32
C HIS A 66 -4.91 1.19 3.83
N GLY A 67 -4.71 1.67 5.06
CA GLY A 67 -3.47 1.54 5.83
C GLY A 67 -3.75 1.18 7.28
N SER A 68 -2.71 0.78 8.03
CA SER A 68 -2.83 0.42 9.46
C SER A 68 -2.21 1.50 10.36
N VAL A 69 -2.88 1.79 11.48
CA VAL A 69 -2.33 2.66 12.54
C VAL A 69 -1.00 2.13 13.05
N GLY A 70 -0.87 0.80 13.18
CA GLY A 70 0.38 0.16 13.58
C GLY A 70 1.55 0.50 12.65
N ARG A 71 1.35 0.55 11.33
CA ARG A 71 2.39 0.94 10.37
C ARG A 71 2.79 2.40 10.54
N LEU A 72 1.82 3.30 10.70
CA LEU A 72 2.08 4.73 10.91
C LEU A 72 2.90 4.95 12.20
N LEU A 73 2.50 4.31 13.30
CA LEU A 73 3.22 4.37 14.57
C LEU A 73 4.63 3.78 14.45
N GLN A 74 4.78 2.64 13.76
CA GLN A 74 6.07 2.00 13.58
C GLN A 74 7.06 2.88 12.81
N GLN A 75 6.63 3.50 11.70
CA GLN A 75 7.48 4.41 10.92
C GLN A 75 8.00 5.57 11.78
N SER A 76 7.12 6.25 12.52
CA SER A 76 7.52 7.33 13.43
C SER A 76 8.41 6.84 14.58
N SER A 77 8.10 5.68 15.16
CA SER A 77 8.88 5.11 16.27
C SER A 77 10.31 4.76 15.85
N VAL A 78 10.48 4.21 14.65
CA VAL A 78 11.81 3.90 14.09
C VAL A 78 12.64 5.17 13.95
N ALA A 79 12.08 6.22 13.36
CA ALA A 79 12.78 7.50 13.18
C ALA A 79 13.20 8.12 14.52
N TYR A 80 12.30 8.16 15.50
CA TYR A 80 12.61 8.64 16.84
C TYR A 80 13.75 7.85 17.50
N LEU A 81 13.65 6.52 17.48
CA LEU A 81 14.68 5.65 18.08
C LEU A 81 16.02 5.75 17.37
N GLN A 82 16.05 6.00 16.05
CA GLN A 82 17.29 6.29 15.32
C GLN A 82 17.97 7.56 15.85
N THR A 83 17.21 8.65 16.04
CA THR A 83 17.74 9.87 16.64
C THR A 83 18.29 9.62 18.04
N VAL A 84 17.53 8.95 18.91
CA VAL A 84 17.96 8.64 20.29
C VAL A 84 19.28 7.84 20.28
N ARG A 85 19.36 6.79 19.46
CA ARG A 85 20.56 5.94 19.37
C ARG A 85 21.77 6.71 18.84
N GLN A 86 21.59 7.55 17.82
CA GLN A 86 22.67 8.37 17.28
C GLN A 86 23.18 9.39 18.31
N SER A 87 22.27 10.04 19.04
CA SER A 87 22.65 10.97 20.11
C SER A 87 23.39 10.27 21.25
N ALA A 88 22.97 9.06 21.63
CA ALA A 88 23.67 8.27 22.64
C ALA A 88 25.11 7.93 22.20
N ALA A 89 25.26 7.41 20.97
CA ALA A 89 26.57 7.11 20.40
C ALA A 89 27.50 8.33 20.36
N ASN A 90 26.99 9.49 19.94
CA ASN A 90 27.76 10.74 19.91
C ASN A 90 28.16 11.24 21.31
N ALA A 91 27.37 10.90 22.34
CA ALA A 91 27.65 11.24 23.73
C ALA A 91 28.54 10.20 24.45
N GLY A 92 28.99 9.15 23.74
CA GLY A 92 29.76 8.04 24.33
C GLY A 92 28.96 7.21 25.33
N LYS A 93 27.63 7.13 25.16
CA LYS A 93 26.72 6.34 25.99
C LYS A 93 26.24 5.08 25.28
#